data_AF-A0A7Y5S046-F1
#
_entry.id   AF-A0A7Y5S046-F1
#
_cell.length_a   1.000
_cell.length_b   1.000
_cell.length_c   1.000
_cell.angle_alpha   90.00
_cell.angle_beta   90.00
_cell.angle_gamma   90.00
#
_symmetry.space_group_name_H-M   'P 1'
#
loop_
_entity.id
_entity.type
_entity.pdbx_description
1 polymer ?
#
loop_
_entity_poly.entity_id
_entity_poly.type
_entity_poly.pdbx_seq_one_letter_code
_entity_poly.pdbx_strand_id
1 'polypeptide(L)'
;MPRWTRAFIELYTADGYQGCWEGTPNPERGGWNADDIPRLAQRIRDDMRYAAATLQYCEEGDALIIGVFDGVEPPNNPKRGRVIIPDVFDDHL
;
A
#
# COMPACT_ATOMS: atom_id res chain seq x y z
N MET A 1 -15.75 -12.34 -1.09
CA MET A 1 -15.54 -11.51 0.12
C MET A 1 -14.25 -10.76 -0.07
N PRO A 2 -14.15 -9.48 0.34
CA PRO A 2 -12.92 -8.72 0.19
C PRO A 2 -11.78 -9.38 0.95
N ARG A 3 -10.57 -9.37 0.39
CA ARG A 3 -9.38 -9.93 1.05
C ARG A 3 -8.98 -9.11 2.27
N TRP A 4 -9.06 -7.79 2.15
CA TRP A 4 -8.78 -6.86 3.25
C TRP A 4 -9.99 -5.99 3.53
N THR A 5 -10.30 -5.75 4.79
CA THR A 5 -11.39 -4.84 5.21
C THR A 5 -10.88 -3.40 5.31
N ARG A 6 -9.56 -3.23 5.52
CA ARG A 6 -8.89 -1.94 5.73
C ARG A 6 -7.67 -1.80 4.85
N ALA A 7 -7.33 -0.57 4.48
CA ALA A 7 -6.07 -0.25 3.82
C ALA A 7 -5.41 0.92 4.52
N PHE A 8 -4.19 0.72 5.01
CA PHE A 8 -3.36 1.77 5.58
C PHE A 8 -2.31 2.19 4.58
N ILE A 9 -2.04 3.49 4.52
CA ILE A 9 -0.97 4.04 3.73
C ILE A 9 -0.05 4.78 4.68
N GLU A 10 1.18 4.32 4.79
CA GLU A 10 2.18 4.79 5.75
C GLU A 10 3.29 5.54 5.01
N LEU A 11 3.67 6.70 5.52
CA LEU A 11 4.71 7.53 4.90
C LEU A 11 6.02 7.44 5.67
N TYR A 12 7.10 7.18 4.94
CA TYR A 12 8.46 7.08 5.43
C TYR A 12 9.37 8.00 4.62
N THR A 13 10.18 8.79 5.33
CA THR A 13 11.20 9.69 4.76
C THR A 13 12.55 9.42 5.43
N ALA A 14 13.59 10.18 5.07
CA ALA A 14 14.88 10.13 5.73
C ALA A 14 14.81 10.42 7.25
N ASP A 15 13.81 11.19 7.69
CA ASP A 15 13.56 11.50 9.10
C ASP A 15 12.78 10.38 9.83
N GLY A 16 12.42 9.30 9.12
CA GLY A 16 11.69 8.16 9.64
C GLY A 16 10.20 8.19 9.31
N TYR A 17 9.39 7.55 10.16
CA TYR A 17 7.94 7.45 9.99
C TYR A 17 7.27 8.82 10.20
N GLN A 18 6.51 9.27 9.20
CA GLN A 18 5.86 10.57 9.19
C GLN A 18 4.37 10.51 9.51
N GLY A 19 3.72 9.36 9.26
CA GLY A 19 2.29 9.22 9.52
C GLY A 19 1.62 8.11 8.73
N CYS A 20 0.32 7.94 8.99
CA CYS A 20 -0.51 6.93 8.35
C CYS A 20 -1.90 7.51 8.06
N TRP A 21 -2.46 7.15 6.91
CA TRP A 21 -3.86 7.40 6.58
C TRP A 21 -4.56 6.11 6.18
N GLU A 22 -5.86 6.05 6.47
CA GLU A 22 -6.70 4.91 6.08
C GLU A 22 -7.41 5.22 4.75
N GLY A 23 -7.27 4.31 3.79
CA GLY A 23 -8.00 4.36 2.54
C GLY A 23 -9.47 4.02 2.76
N THR A 24 -10.36 4.71 2.05
CA THR A 24 -11.79 4.37 2.02
C THR A 24 -12.07 3.31 0.94
N PRO A 25 -12.55 2.10 1.29
CA PRO A 25 -12.86 1.05 0.32
C PRO A 25 -14.06 1.41 -0.54
N ASN A 26 -14.29 0.66 -1.62
CA ASN A 26 -15.54 0.74 -2.36
C ASN A 26 -16.71 0.30 -1.45
N PRO A 27 -17.71 1.17 -1.19
CA PRO A 27 -18.82 0.84 -0.29
C PRO A 27 -19.66 -0.34 -0.76
N GLU A 28 -19.72 -0.63 -2.06
CA GLU A 28 -20.47 -1.77 -2.62
C GLU A 28 -19.77 -3.10 -2.36
N ARG A 29 -18.44 -3.09 -2.18
CA ARG A 29 -17.62 -4.28 -1.95
C ARG A 29 -17.29 -4.51 -0.48
N GLY A 30 -17.37 -3.46 0.35
CA GLY A 30 -17.10 -3.53 1.79
C GLY A 30 -15.64 -3.79 2.17
N GLY A 31 -14.69 -3.57 1.26
CA GLY A 31 -13.27 -3.79 1.50
C GLY A 31 -12.41 -3.63 0.24
N TRP A 32 -11.20 -4.19 0.29
CA TRP A 32 -10.15 -4.12 -0.71
C TRP A 32 -9.75 -5.50 -1.20
N ASN A 33 -9.40 -5.56 -2.48
CA ASN A 33 -8.88 -6.73 -3.14
C ASN A 33 -7.58 -6.41 -3.90
N ALA A 34 -6.97 -7.45 -4.43
CA ALA A 34 -5.78 -7.37 -5.26
C ALA A 34 -5.94 -6.38 -6.44
N ASP A 35 -7.09 -6.41 -7.11
CA ASP A 35 -7.43 -5.54 -8.24
C ASP A 35 -7.55 -4.06 -7.87
N ASP A 36 -7.71 -3.73 -6.58
CA ASP A 36 -7.75 -2.35 -6.11
C ASP A 36 -6.35 -1.74 -5.88
N ILE A 37 -5.31 -2.58 -5.74
CA ILE A 37 -3.93 -2.15 -5.43
C ILE A 37 -3.35 -1.26 -6.54
N PRO A 38 -3.41 -1.60 -7.83
CA PRO A 38 -2.90 -0.72 -8.88
C PRO A 38 -3.53 0.67 -8.87
N ARG A 39 -4.84 0.74 -8.59
CA ARG A 39 -5.57 2.02 -8.49
C ARG A 39 -5.11 2.84 -7.28
N LEU A 40 -4.87 2.20 -6.13
CA LEU A 40 -4.32 2.87 -4.95
C LEU A 40 -2.90 3.38 -5.21
N ALA A 41 -2.05 2.55 -5.81
CA ALA A 41 -0.68 2.91 -6.16
C ALA A 41 -0.65 4.10 -7.13
N GLN A 42 -1.51 4.10 -8.15
CA GLN A 42 -1.61 5.21 -9.10
C GLN A 42 -2.03 6.50 -8.40
N ARG A 43 -3.04 6.46 -7.52
CA ARG A 43 -3.47 7.65 -6.75
C ARG A 43 -2.35 8.23 -5.89
N ILE A 44 -1.49 7.39 -5.31
CA ILE A 44 -0.33 7.85 -4.55
C ILE A 44 0.68 8.52 -5.48
N ARG A 45 0.95 7.94 -6.66
CA ARG A 45 1.89 8.49 -7.64
C ARG A 45 1.41 9.76 -8.34
N ASP A 46 0.10 9.94 -8.47
CA ASP A 46 -0.49 11.16 -9.02
C ASP A 46 -0.27 12.37 -8.10
N ASP A 47 0.02 12.14 -6.82
CA ASP A 47 0.47 13.19 -5.91
C ASP A 47 1.96 13.49 -6.19
N MET A 48 2.26 14.69 -6.69
CA MET A 48 3.63 15.11 -7.03
C MET A 48 4.62 14.97 -5.87
N ARG A 49 4.15 14.98 -4.62
CA ARG A 49 5.00 14.79 -3.44
C ARG A 49 5.55 13.38 -3.34
N TYR A 50 4.88 12.39 -3.93
CA TYR A 50 5.22 10.97 -3.81
C TYR A 50 5.42 10.29 -5.17
N ALA A 51 5.48 11.05 -6.26
CA ALA A 51 5.60 10.53 -7.62
C ALA A 51 6.86 9.65 -7.80
N ALA A 52 7.94 9.95 -7.09
CA ALA A 52 9.20 9.21 -7.10
C ALA A 52 9.34 8.21 -5.93
N ALA A 53 8.33 8.08 -5.07
CA ALA A 53 8.40 7.22 -3.90
C ALA A 53 8.40 5.74 -4.28
N THR A 54 9.18 4.94 -3.54
CA THR A 54 9.11 3.48 -3.64
C THR A 54 7.91 2.99 -2.83
N LEU A 55 7.11 2.10 -3.42
CA LEU A 55 5.96 1.51 -2.74
C LEU A 55 6.27 0.07 -2.33
N GLN A 56 6.06 -0.26 -1.06
CA GLN A 56 6.10 -1.62 -0.54
C GLN A 56 4.72 -1.99 0.00
N TYR A 57 4.25 -3.20 -0.30
CA TYR A 57 2.93 -3.66 0.10
C TYR A 57 3.09 -4.76 1.15
N CYS A 58 2.32 -4.69 2.22
CA CYS A 58 2.31 -5.69 3.26
C CYS A 58 0.87 -6.09 3.61
N GLU A 59 0.71 -7.30 4.13
CA GLU A 59 -0.53 -7.81 4.69
C GLU A 59 -0.36 -8.06 6.19
N GLU A 60 -1.27 -7.52 7.00
CA GLU A 60 -1.32 -7.74 8.46
C GLU A 60 -2.76 -8.01 8.89
N GLY A 61 -3.09 -9.29 9.09
CA GLY A 61 -4.47 -9.69 9.41
C GLY A 61 -5.42 -9.36 8.26
N ASP A 62 -6.43 -8.53 8.54
CA ASP A 62 -7.42 -8.06 7.56
C ASP A 62 -7.05 -6.71 6.93
N ALA A 63 -5.84 -6.21 7.17
CA ALA A 63 -5.37 -4.94 6.64
C ALA A 63 -4.33 -5.10 5.51
N LEU A 64 -4.56 -4.34 4.44
CA LEU A 64 -3.53 -4.01 3.46
C LEU A 64 -2.73 -2.82 3.98
N ILE A 65 -1.40 -2.88 3.92
CA ILE A 65 -0.51 -1.77 4.27
C ILE A 65 0.29 -1.40 3.02
N ILE A 66 0.28 -0.12 2.66
CA ILE A 66 1.08 0.45 1.57
C ILE A 66 2.09 1.39 2.20
N GLY A 67 3.35 0.96 2.29
CA GLY A 67 4.45 1.83 2.68
C GLY A 67 4.90 2.69 1.51
N VAL A 68 4.89 4.01 1.71
CA VAL A 68 5.36 5.03 0.78
C VAL A 68 6.72 5.53 1.27
N PHE A 69 7.78 5.19 0.54
CA PHE A 69 9.16 5.48 0.91
C PHE A 69 9.72 6.57 0.00
N ASP A 70 9.76 7.80 0.52
CA ASP A 70 10.25 8.98 -0.19
C ASP A 70 11.72 9.27 0.18
N GLY A 71 12.61 9.13 -0.81
CA GLY A 71 14.05 9.32 -0.63
C GLY A 71 14.75 8.27 0.25
N VAL A 72 14.07 7.17 0.59
CA VAL A 72 14.61 6.08 1.42
C VAL A 72 14.26 4.71 0.82
N GLU A 73 15.09 3.70 1.11
CA GLU A 73 14.82 2.33 0.67
C GLU A 73 13.85 1.62 1.64
N PRO A 74 12.87 0.86 1.11
CA PRO A 74 12.03 0.02 1.95
C PRO A 74 12.86 -1.09 2.62
N PRO A 75 12.56 -1.44 3.89
CA PRO A 75 13.25 -2.52 4.56
C PRO A 75 12.93 -3.87 3.90
N ASN A 76 13.92 -4.74 3.77
CA ASN A 76 13.71 -6.12 3.29
C ASN A 76 12.74 -6.91 4.19
N ASN A 77 12.79 -6.65 5.50
CA ASN A 77 11.89 -7.21 6.50
C ASN A 77 11.17 -6.06 7.23
N PRO A 78 9.93 -5.71 6.84
CA PRO A 78 9.18 -4.67 7.53
C PRO A 78 8.85 -5.12 8.96
N LYS A 79 8.77 -4.14 9.87
CA LYS A 79 8.38 -4.39 11.27
C LYS A 79 6.92 -4.80 11.42
N ARG A 80 6.09 -4.51 10.41
CA ARG A 80 4.66 -4.77 10.37
C ARG A 80 4.30 -5.61 9.16
N GLY A 81 3.36 -6.52 9.36
CA GLY A 81 2.83 -7.40 8.32
C GLY A 81 3.87 -8.25 7.60
N ARG A 82 3.40 -8.92 6.55
CA ARG A 82 4.21 -9.72 5.62
C ARG A 82 4.22 -9.03 4.26
N VAL A 83 5.42 -8.81 3.69
CA VAL A 83 5.55 -8.25 2.33
C VAL A 83 4.79 -9.13 1.33
N ILE A 84 3.99 -8.48 0.49
CA ILE A 84 3.31 -9.09 -0.65
C ILE A 84 3.90 -8.48 -1.93
N ILE A 85 4.25 -9.33 -2.89
CA ILE A 85 4.87 -8.91 -4.15
C ILE A 85 3.76 -8.57 -5.15
N PRO A 86 3.77 -7.40 -5.79
CA PRO A 86 2.73 -7.00 -6.74
C PRO A 86 2.62 -7.84 -8.00
N ASP A 87 3.69 -8.53 -8.43
CA ASP A 87 3.69 -9.45 -9.58
C ASP A 87 2.68 -10.60 -9.45
N VAL A 88 2.08 -10.80 -8.27
CA VAL A 88 1.01 -11.78 -8.03
C VAL A 88 -0.38 -11.22 -8.34
N PHE A 89 -0.50 -9.96 -8.76
CA PHE A 89 -1.77 -9.31 -9.11
C PHE A 89 -2.01 -9.20 -10.62
N ASP A 90 -1.05 -9.64 -11.43
CA ASP A 90 -1.04 -9.55 -12.90
C ASP A 90 -1.44 -10.89 -13.56
N ASP A 91 -2.44 -11.59 -13.03
CA ASP A 91 -2.83 -12.90 -13.57
C ASP A 91 -3.78 -12.84 -14.79
N HIS A 92 -3.95 -11.69 -15.45
CA HIS A 92 -4.70 -11.60 -16.71
C HIS A 92 -4.21 -10.45 -17.63
N LEU A 93 -3.20 -10.75 -18.46
CA LEU A 93 -3.12 -10.23 -19.83
C LEU A 93 -3.65 -11.27 -20.81
#